data_AF-A0A0Q9YHZ8-F1
#
_entry.id   AF-A0A0Q9YHZ8-F1
#
_cell.length_a   1.000
_cell.length_b   1.000
_cell.length_c   1.000
_cell.angle_alpha   90.00
_cell.angle_beta   90.00
_cell.angle_gamma   90.00
#
_symmetry.space_group_name_H-M   'P 1'
#
loop_
_entity.id
_entity.type
_entity.pdbx_description
1 polymer ?
#
loop_
_entity_poly.entity_id
_entity_poly.type
_entity_poly.pdbx_seq_one_letter_code
_entity_poly.pdbx_strand_id
1 'polypeptide(L)' 'MPISKKDFSDEKKLLVRLPKELHRQTRLMAFDLNISMAEICRQGLEQVVQSHIQASTNKQAES' A
#
# COMPACT_ATOMS: atom_id res chain seq x y z
N MET A 1 -6.15 -19.37 29.59
CA MET A 1 -5.92 -18.08 28.90
C MET A 1 -6.23 -18.29 27.43
N PRO A 2 -7.26 -17.64 26.84
CA PRO A 2 -7.60 -17.87 25.45
C PRO A 2 -6.65 -17.06 24.55
N ILE A 3 -5.98 -17.75 23.64
CA ILE A 3 -5.20 -17.16 22.56
C ILE A 3 -6.21 -16.47 21.65
N SER A 4 -6.24 -15.13 21.68
CA SER A 4 -7.03 -14.33 20.74
C SER A 4 -6.53 -14.62 19.32
N LYS A 5 -7.23 -15.52 18.63
CA LYS A 5 -7.24 -15.54 17.17
C LYS A 5 -8.00 -14.29 16.72
N LYS A 6 -7.31 -13.15 16.64
CA LYS A 6 -7.74 -12.08 15.76
C LYS A 6 -7.36 -12.53 14.35
N ASP A 7 -8.39 -12.73 13.56
CA ASP A 7 -8.37 -13.27 12.21
C ASP A 7 -7.42 -12.46 11.30
N PHE A 8 -6.30 -13.07 10.91
CA PHE A 8 -5.42 -12.61 9.82
C PHE A 8 -5.97 -12.99 8.43
N SER A 9 -7.26 -13.34 8.30
CA SER A 9 -7.74 -14.22 7.22
C SER A 9 -8.56 -13.58 6.10
N ASP A 10 -8.84 -12.27 6.13
CA ASP A 10 -9.54 -11.58 5.02
C ASP A 10 -8.60 -10.73 4.14
N GLU A 11 -7.30 -10.69 4.45
CA GLU A 11 -6.33 -9.95 3.66
C GLU A 11 -5.99 -10.70 2.37
N LYS A 12 -6.41 -10.15 1.23
CA LYS A 12 -6.00 -10.64 -0.09
C LYS A 12 -4.51 -10.36 -0.31
N LYS A 13 -3.71 -11.40 -0.50
CA LYS A 13 -2.28 -11.27 -0.83
C LYS A 13 -2.11 -10.89 -2.30
N LEU A 14 -1.30 -9.86 -2.55
CA LEU A 14 -0.93 -9.41 -3.89
C LEU A 14 0.58 -9.65 -4.11
N LEU A 15 0.94 -10.29 -5.22
CA LEU A 15 2.33 -10.45 -5.62
C LEU A 15 2.70 -9.35 -6.63
N VAL A 16 3.63 -8.47 -6.25
CA VAL A 16 4.08 -7.35 -7.07
C VAL A 16 5.53 -7.56 -7.51
N ARG A 17 5.80 -7.38 -8.80
CA ARG A 17 7.16 -7.40 -9.34
C ARG A 17 7.70 -5.97 -9.38
N LEU A 18 8.76 -5.72 -8.61
CA LEU A 18 9.45 -4.42 -8.58
C LEU A 18 10.79 -4.51 -9.33
N PRO A 19 11.19 -3.45 -10.04
CA PRO A 19 12.56 -3.30 -10.53
C PRO A 19 13.57 -3.43 -9.38
N LYS A 20 14.74 -4.02 -9.64
CA LYS A 20 15.77 -4.29 -8.61
C LYS A 20 16.15 -3.03 -7.82
N GLU A 21 16.33 -1.91 -8.51
CA GLU A 21 16.73 -0.66 -7.89
C GLU A 21 15.62 -0.10 -6.99
N LEU A 22 14.37 -0.10 -7.46
CA LEU A 22 13.24 0.34 -6.67
C LEU A 22 13.06 -0.51 -5.42
N HIS A 23 13.15 -1.84 -5.54
CA HIS A 23 13.10 -2.75 -4.39
C HIS A 23 14.19 -2.43 -3.35
N ARG A 24 15.42 -2.13 -3.79
CA ARG A 24 16.51 -1.74 -2.90
C ARG A 24 16.20 -0.43 -2.18
N GLN A 25 15.73 0.58 -2.90
CA GLN A 25 15.37 1.88 -2.32
C GLN A 25 14.24 1.76 -1.30
N THR A 26 13.17 1.01 -1.62
CA THR A 26 12.07 0.77 -0.70
C THR A 26 12.52 0.04 0.56
N ARG A 27 13.48 -0.90 0.44
CA ARG A 27 14.05 -1.61 1.59
C ARG A 27 14.85 -0.68 2.51
N LEU A 28 15.64 0.24 1.96
CA LEU A 28 16.38 1.23 2.75
C LEU A 28 15.42 2.19 3.45
N MET A 29 14.43 2.70 2.72
CA MET A 29 13.40 3.59 3.28
C MET A 29 12.60 2.91 4.41
N ALA A 30 12.27 1.63 4.27
CA ALA A 30 11.62 0.84 5.31
C ALA A 30 12.46 0.77 6.60
N PHE A 31 13.77 0.62 6.44
CA PHE A 31 14.70 0.61 7.56
C PHE A 31 14.77 1.98 8.24
N ASP A 32 14.94 3.06 7.47
CA ASP A 32 15.07 4.43 7.99
C ASP A 32 13.81 4.89 8.73
N LEU A 33 12.63 4.52 8.22
CA LEU A 33 11.33 4.90 8.80
C LEU A 33 10.82 3.92 9.88
N ASN A 34 11.54 2.82 10.13
CA ASN A 34 11.13 1.75 11.04
C ASN A 34 9.72 1.21 10.75
N ILE A 35 9.42 0.95 9.47
CA ILE A 35 8.15 0.39 8.99
C ILE A 35 8.40 -0.78 8.05
N SER A 36 7.37 -1.59 7.78
CA SER A 36 7.50 -2.70 6.84
C SER A 36 7.47 -2.22 5.38
N MET A 37 8.16 -2.92 4.49
CA MET A 37 8.05 -2.65 3.04
C MET A 37 6.62 -2.82 2.52
N ALA A 38 5.85 -3.74 3.11
CA ALA A 38 4.44 -3.94 2.78
C ALA A 38 3.60 -2.68 3.10
N GLU A 39 3.88 -2.04 4.23
CA GLU A 39 3.19 -0.80 4.63
C GLU A 39 3.51 0.35 3.66
N ILE A 40 4.77 0.49 3.23
CA ILE A 40 5.15 1.48 2.20
C ILE A 40 4.39 1.23 0.90
N CYS A 41 4.34 -0.02 0.46
CA CYS A 41 3.62 -0.38 -0.77
C CYS A 41 2.11 -0.11 -0.65
N ARG A 42 1.53 -0.41 0.52
CA ARG A 42 0.11 -0.17 0.81
C ARG A 42 -0.21 1.32 0.75
N GLN A 43 0.60 2.16 1.40
CA GLN A 43 0.43 3.62 1.39
C GLN A 43 0.56 4.22 0.00
N GLY A 44 1.57 3.78 -0.78
CA GLY A 44 1.74 4.23 -2.15
C GLY A 44 0.54 3.87 -3.05
N LEU A 45 0.02 2.65 -2.90
CA LEU A 45 -1.16 2.21 -3.64
C LEU A 45 -2.42 2.98 -3.23
N GLU A 46 -2.60 3.23 -1.94
CA GLU A 46 -3.71 4.02 -1.40
C GLU A 46 -3.71 5.45 -1.94
N GLN A 47 -2.55 6.12 -1.97
CA GLN A 47 -2.42 7.47 -2.52
C GLN A 47 -2.77 7.55 -4.01
N VAL A 48 -2.32 6.57 -4.80
CA VAL A 48 -2.62 6.52 -6.24
C VAL A 48 -4.11 6.31 -6.48
N VAL A 49 -4.74 5.39 -5.73
CA VAL A 49 -6.19 5.12 -5.84
C VAL A 49 -6.99 6.36 -5.44
N GLN A 50 -6.67 6.99 -4.31
CA GLN A 50 -7.36 8.20 -3.85
C GLN A 50 -7.22 9.36 -4.86
N SER A 51 -6.02 9.55 -5.41
CA SER A 51 -5.76 10.57 -6.42
C SER A 51 -6.58 10.33 -7.69
N HIS A 52 -6.71 9.07 -8.12
CA HIS A 52 -7.54 8.72 -9.27
C HIS A 52 -9.03 8.94 -9.00
N ILE A 53 -9.52 8.56 -7.81
CA ILE A 53 -10.92 8.77 -7.42
C ILE A 53 -11.24 10.26 -7.45
N GLN A 54 -10.44 11.10 -6.79
CA GLN A 54 -10.64 12.55 -6.78
C GLN A 54 -10.64 13.16 -8.19
N ALA A 55 -9.70 12.74 -9.04
CA ALA A 55 -9.65 13.18 -10.43
C ALA A 55 -10.89 12.75 -11.24
N SER A 56 -11.43 11.55 -10.98
CA SER A 56 -12.65 11.07 -11.63
C SER A 56 -13.92 11.76 -11.12
N THR A 57 -13.99 12.10 -9.83
CA THR A 57 -15.11 12.81 -9.23
C THR A 57 -15.19 14.26 -9.75
N ASN A 58 -14.05 14.95 -9.88
CA ASN A 58 -14.03 16.30 -10.46
C ASN A 58 -14.49 16.34 -11.92
N LYS A 59 -14.21 15.30 -12.71
CA LYS A 59 -14.68 15.22 -14.10
C LYS A 59 -16.19 15.02 -14.22
N GLN A 60 -16.87 14.53 -13.18
CA GLN A 60 -18.33 14.38 -13.16
C GLN A 60 -19.07 15.62 -12.65
N ALA A 61 -18.40 16.53 -11.94
CA ALA A 61 -19.00 17.76 -11.41
C ALA A 61 -19.02 18.92 -12.44
N GLU A 62 -18.31 18.77 -13.57
CA GLU A 62 -18.28 19.74 -14.67
C GLU A 62 -19.20 19.36 -15.85
N SER A 63 -20.03 18.32 -15.70
CA SER A 63 -21.07 17.94 -16.67
C SER A 63 -22.46 18.37 -16.22
#